data_AF-A0A5K1BUG9-F1
#
_entry.id   AF-A0A5K1BUG9-F1
#
_cell.length_a   1.000
_cell.length_b   1.000
_cell.length_c   1.000
_cell.angle_alpha   90.00
_cell.angle_beta   90.00
_cell.angle_gamma   90.00
#
_symmetry.space_group_name_H-M   'P 1'
#
loop_
_entity.id
_entity.type
_entity.pdbx_description
1 polymer ?
#
loop_
_entity_poly.entity_id
_entity_poly.type
_entity_poly.pdbx_seq_one_letter_code
_entity_poly.pdbx_strand_id
1 'polypeptide(L)' 'GNEEHKDLLYEIFRSERTMQDATSSRDKAPISKICSKDDEPVYTVSSTGATVTADSSVSLIFSYCQKLPGD' A
#
# COMPACT_ATOMS: atom_id res chain seq x y z
N GLY A 1 -12.34 25.13 28.99
CA GLY A 1 -11.00 25.28 28.40
C GLY A 1 -11.03 24.84 26.95
N ASN A 2 -9.98 25.10 26.17
CA ASN A 2 -9.93 24.73 24.74
C ASN A 2 -9.39 23.31 24.49
N GLU A 3 -9.66 22.39 25.40
CA GLU A 3 -9.05 21.06 25.42
C GLU A 3 -9.53 20.20 24.26
N GLU A 4 -10.84 20.21 23.97
CA GLU A 4 -11.42 19.45 22.86
C GLU A 4 -10.83 19.83 21.49
N HIS A 5 -10.62 21.13 21.23
CA HIS A 5 -10.00 21.57 19.98
C HIS A 5 -8.52 21.18 19.89
N LYS A 6 -7.81 21.09 21.02
CA LYS A 6 -6.42 20.59 21.04
C LYS A 6 -6.34 19.11 20.73
N ASP A 7 -7.26 18.31 21.27
CA ASP A 7 -7.34 16.87 20.99
C ASP A 7 -7.65 16.60 19.52
N LEU A 8 -8.57 17.35 18.92
CA LEU A 8 -8.87 17.26 17.49
C LEU A 8 -7.64 17.55 16.62
N LEU A 9 -6.88 18.59 16.95
CA LEU A 9 -5.64 18.90 16.22
C LEU A 9 -4.60 17.77 16.40
N TYR A 10 -4.51 17.19 17.59
CA TYR A 10 -3.59 16.08 17.86
C TYR A 10 -3.92 14.85 17.02
N GLU A 11 -5.19 14.48 16.94
CA GLU A 11 -5.65 13.34 16.12
C GLU A 11 -5.38 13.57 14.63
N ILE A 12 -5.56 14.80 14.12
CA ILE A 12 -5.24 15.15 12.72
C ILE A 12 -3.74 14.93 12.45
N PHE A 13 -2.86 15.55 13.25
CA PHE A 13 -1.41 15.41 13.05
C PHE A 13 -0.93 13.97 13.22
N ARG A 14 -1.54 13.23 14.15
CA ARG A 14 -1.24 11.82 14.36
C ARG A 14 -1.63 11.00 13.13
N SER A 15 -2.85 11.18 12.62
CA SER A 15 -3.33 10.45 11.44
C SER A 15 -2.49 10.73 10.20
N GLU A 16 -2.09 11.99 9.97
CA GLU A 16 -1.20 12.39 8.89
C GLU A 16 0.14 11.66 8.97
N ARG A 17 0.78 11.67 10.15
CA ARG A 17 2.05 10.96 10.38
C ARG A 17 1.92 9.46 10.20
N THR A 18 0.82 8.87 10.68
CA THR A 18 0.57 7.43 10.51
C THR A 18 0.39 7.06 9.05
N MET A 19 -0.34 7.86 8.26
CA MET A 19 -0.49 7.63 6.81
C MET A 19 0.83 7.81 6.05
N GLN A 20 1.64 8.80 6.43
CA GLN A 20 2.94 9.04 5.81
C GLN A 20 3.94 7.92 6.14
N ASP A 21 3.96 7.41 7.38
CA ASP A 21 4.80 6.29 7.78
C ASP A 21 4.36 4.98 7.10
N ALA A 22 3.06 4.74 6.96
CA ALA A 22 2.53 3.59 6.20
C ALA A 22 2.91 3.63 4.71
N THR A 23 2.98 4.83 4.11
CA THR A 23 3.40 5.02 2.72
C THR A 23 4.91 4.90 2.57
N SER A 24 5.69 5.51 3.47
CA SER A 24 7.16 5.46 3.50
C SER A 24 7.70 4.05 3.81
N SER A 25 6.99 3.28 4.64
CA SER A 25 7.27 1.87 4.90
C SER A 25 7.20 1.02 3.62
N ARG A 26 6.33 1.38 2.67
CA ARG A 26 6.23 0.72 1.35
C ARG A 26 7.45 0.95 0.46
N ASP A 27 8.16 2.06 0.65
CA ASP A 27 9.44 2.35 -0.03
C ASP A 27 10.64 1.73 0.69
N LYS A 28 10.47 1.33 1.96
CA LYS A 28 11.53 0.80 2.83
C LYS A 28 11.54 -0.71 2.97
N ALA A 29 10.44 -1.39 2.63
CA ALA A 29 10.59 -2.74 2.13
C ALA A 29 11.49 -2.60 0.90
N PRO A 30 12.70 -3.20 0.86
CA PRO A 30 13.31 -3.40 -0.44
C PRO A 30 12.18 -4.03 -1.24
N ILE A 31 11.83 -3.43 -2.38
CA ILE A 31 11.25 -4.19 -3.46
C ILE A 31 12.33 -5.24 -3.66
N SER A 32 12.18 -6.35 -2.90
CA SER A 32 13.04 -7.51 -2.93
C SER A 32 13.15 -7.69 -4.41
N LYS A 33 14.37 -7.55 -4.95
CA LYS A 33 14.63 -7.85 -6.35
C LYS A 33 14.02 -9.22 -6.49
N ILE A 34 12.80 -9.29 -7.01
CA ILE A 34 12.01 -10.51 -7.04
C ILE A 34 12.95 -11.39 -7.81
N CYS A 35 13.50 -12.36 -7.09
CA CYS A 35 14.47 -13.29 -7.61
C CYS A 35 13.88 -13.70 -8.95
N SER A 36 14.51 -13.24 -10.03
CA SER A 36 14.06 -13.50 -11.39
C SER A 36 14.16 -15.01 -11.53
N LYS A 37 13.09 -15.71 -11.13
CA LYS A 37 12.77 -16.99 -11.73
C LYS A 37 12.43 -16.56 -13.14
N ASP A 38 13.35 -16.84 -14.05
CA ASP A 38 13.44 -16.30 -15.40
C ASP A 38 12.18 -16.48 -16.29
N ASP A 39 11.08 -17.01 -15.75
CA ASP A 39 9.84 -17.37 -16.44
C ASP A 39 8.55 -16.75 -15.85
N GLU A 40 8.60 -15.89 -14.81
CA GLU A 40 7.35 -15.30 -14.30
C GLU A 40 6.90 -14.10 -15.17
N PRO A 41 5.67 -14.08 -15.71
CA PRO A 41 5.19 -12.98 -16.54
C PRO A 41 5.09 -11.67 -15.73
N VAL A 42 5.93 -10.69 -16.10
CA VAL A 42 5.93 -9.35 -15.54
C VAL A 42 5.28 -8.37 -16.50
N TYR A 43 4.29 -7.62 -16.03
CA TYR A 43 3.68 -6.53 -16.80
C TYR A 43 4.31 -5.20 -16.40
N THR A 44 4.89 -4.48 -17.36
CA THR A 44 5.52 -3.17 -17.13
C THR A 44 4.66 -2.05 -17.72
N VAL A 45 4.31 -1.07 -16.89
CA VAL A 45 3.58 0.13 -17.31
C VAL A 45 4.55 1.10 -17.96
N SER A 46 4.38 1.35 -19.26
CA SER A 46 5.30 2.19 -20.04
C SER A 46 5.34 3.67 -19.60
N SER A 47 4.24 4.20 -19.05
CA SER A 47 4.14 5.59 -18.62
C SER A 47 4.80 5.89 -17.28
N THR A 48 4.89 4.91 -16.38
CA THR A 48 5.40 5.09 -15.01
C THR A 48 6.63 4.24 -14.70
N GLY A 49 6.95 3.26 -15.54
CA GLY A 49 8.02 2.29 -15.29
C GLY A 49 7.70 1.26 -14.21
N ALA A 50 6.47 1.25 -13.69
CA ALA A 50 6.05 0.31 -12.66
C ALA A 50 5.90 -1.10 -13.24
N THR A 51 6.42 -2.10 -12.52
CA THR A 51 6.32 -3.52 -12.87
C THR A 51 5.36 -4.23 -11.92
N VAL A 52 4.44 -5.04 -12.45
CA VAL A 52 3.48 -5.83 -11.68
C VAL A 52 3.69 -7.31 -11.99
N THR A 53 3.86 -8.11 -10.94
CA THR A 53 3.91 -9.58 -11.01
C THR A 53 2.61 -10.17 -10.49
N ALA A 54 2.31 -11.42 -10.86
CA ALA A 54 1.12 -12.11 -10.38
C ALA A 54 1.14 -12.17 -8.85
N ASP A 55 2.27 -12.53 -8.25
CA ASP A 55 2.46 -12.60 -6.80
C ASP A 55 2.20 -11.27 -6.07
N SER A 56 2.59 -10.13 -6.66
CA SER A 56 2.30 -8.81 -6.08
C SER A 56 0.80 -8.45 -6.16
N SER A 57 0.11 -8.91 -7.20
CA SER A 57 -1.30 -8.63 -7.46
C SER A 57 -2.27 -9.45 -6.60
N VAL A 58 -1.83 -10.57 -6.01
CA VAL A 58 -2.67 -11.45 -5.18
C VAL A 58 -3.30 -10.71 -4.00
N SER A 59 -2.53 -9.83 -3.34
CA SER A 59 -3.02 -9.05 -2.19
C SER A 59 -4.20 -8.12 -2.55
N LEU A 60 -4.17 -7.55 -3.76
CA LEU A 60 -5.21 -6.66 -4.27
C LEU A 60 -6.49 -7.44 -4.60
N ILE A 61 -6.33 -8.60 -5.25
CA ILE A 61 -7.45 -9.49 -5.59
C ILE A 61 -8.12 -10.00 -4.32
N PHE A 62 -7.34 -10.42 -3.32
CA PHE A 62 -7.87 -10.88 -2.04
C PHE A 62 -8.67 -9.79 -1.32
N SER A 63 -8.17 -8.55 -1.28
CA SER A 63 -8.89 -7.41 -0.70
C SER A 63 -10.19 -7.08 -1.45
N TYR A 64 -10.21 -7.24 -2.77
CA TYR A 64 -11.42 -7.08 -3.56
C TYR A 64 -12.45 -8.15 -3.23
N CYS A 65 -12.04 -9.43 -3.18
CA CYS A 65 -12.93 -10.54 -2.83
C CYS A 65 -13.53 -10.41 -1.43
N GLN A 66 -12.81 -9.85 -0.47
CA GLN A 66 -13.35 -9.56 0.88
C GLN A 66 -14.52 -8.57 0.88
N LYS A 67 -14.64 -7.72 -0.14
CA LYS A 67 -15.68 -6.70 -0.24
C LYS A 67 -16.90 -7.17 -1.05
N LEU A 68 -16.85 -8.36 -1.62
CA LEU A 68 -18.02 -8.92 -2.29
C LEU A 68 -19.06 -9.29 -1.22
N PRO A 69 -20.35 -8.94 -1.43
CA PRO A 69 -21.40 -9.40 -0.53
C PRO A 69 -21.38 -10.93 -0.52
N GLY A 70 -21.33 -11.51 0.67
CA GLY A 70 -21.55 -12.94 0.84
C GLY A 70 -22.99 -13.27 0.45
N ASP A 71 -23.18 -14.43 -0.19
CA ASP A 71 -24.49 -15.01 -0.50
C ASP A 71 -25.34 -15.17 0.77
#